data_AF-A0A2V5PGW8-F1
#
_entry.id   AF-A0A2V5PGW8-F1
#
_cell.length_a   1.000
_cell.length_b   1.000
_cell.length_c   1.000
_cell.angle_alpha   90.00
_cell.angle_beta   90.00
_cell.angle_gamma   90.00
#
_symmetry.space_group_name_H-M   'P 1'
#
loop_
_entity.id
_entity.type
_entity.pdbx_description
1 polymer ?
#
loop_
_entity_poly.entity_id
_entity_poly.type
_entity_poly.pdbx_seq_one_letter_code
_entity_poly.pdbx_strand_id
1 'polypeptide(L)'
;MLVQAQDIPVAQAGPAPQAPPPAPPSEVRAPGPKGSTPGPTGPGTLYSIGQPTDEEQLYLEYINRSRANPPAEGVRLATTTDPDVLSAYSYFSVDLSLLQSEFNTNPVAPPLAMNAKLLASARLHSGDMLTNDFQGHNGTDGSTFDQRITAQGY
;
A
#
# COMPACT_ATOMS: atom_id res chain seq x y z
N MET A 1 -6.26 -9.67 48.30
CA MET A 1 -5.42 -10.12 47.18
C MET A 1 -5.38 -8.97 46.19
N LEU A 2 -4.30 -8.19 46.22
CA LEU A 2 -4.16 -6.93 45.48
C LEU A 2 -3.64 -7.21 44.07
N VAL A 3 -4.34 -6.67 43.07
CA VAL A 3 -4.00 -6.76 41.64
C VAL A 3 -2.81 -5.84 41.38
N GLN A 4 -1.70 -6.37 40.89
CA GLN A 4 -0.57 -5.53 40.47
C GLN A 4 -0.90 -4.84 39.15
N ALA A 5 -0.64 -3.53 39.12
CA ALA A 5 -0.71 -2.73 37.91
C ALA A 5 0.29 -3.28 36.89
N GLN A 6 -0.20 -3.62 35.70
CA GLN A 6 0.62 -4.02 34.57
C GLN A 6 1.45 -2.82 34.13
N ASP A 7 2.77 -3.02 34.05
CA ASP A 7 3.70 -2.02 33.54
C ASP A 7 3.26 -1.57 32.13
N ILE A 8 3.00 -0.26 31.99
CA ILE A 8 2.67 0.36 30.71
C ILE A 8 3.92 0.24 29.82
N PRO A 9 3.84 -0.35 28.63
CA PRO A 9 4.96 -0.38 27.70
C PRO A 9 5.39 1.05 27.37
N VAL A 10 6.66 1.38 27.63
CA VAL A 10 7.25 2.65 27.23
C VAL A 10 7.25 2.70 25.70
N ALA A 11 6.59 3.70 25.13
CA ALA A 11 6.61 3.95 23.69
C ALA A 11 8.06 4.14 23.24
N GLN A 12 8.58 3.19 22.47
CA GLN A 12 9.87 3.33 21.80
C GLN A 12 9.73 4.47 20.78
N ALA A 13 10.66 5.43 20.80
CA ALA A 13 10.71 6.47 19.78
C ALA A 13 10.77 5.78 18.41
N GLY A 14 9.78 6.05 17.56
CA GLY A 14 9.75 5.53 16.21
C GLY A 14 10.97 5.96 15.40
N PRO A 15 11.17 5.40 14.20
CA PRO A 15 12.25 5.80 13.32
C PRO A 15 12.25 7.33 13.15
N ALA A 16 13.44 7.93 13.10
CA ALA A 16 13.58 9.34 12.78
C ALA A 16 12.84 9.64 11.45
N PRO A 17 12.18 10.80 11.31
CA PRO A 17 11.54 11.18 10.05
C PRO A 17 12.57 11.12 8.93
N GLN A 18 12.45 10.10 8.08
CA GLN A 18 13.26 9.97 6.89
C GLN A 18 12.72 10.96 5.86
N ALA A 19 13.61 11.66 5.15
CA ALA A 19 13.18 12.50 4.04
C ALA A 19 12.34 11.63 3.07
N PRO A 20 11.27 12.19 2.47
CA PRO A 20 10.52 11.47 1.48
C PRO A 20 11.49 10.89 0.44
N PRO A 21 11.34 9.62 0.07
CA PRO A 21 12.12 9.06 -1.02
C PRO A 21 11.94 9.92 -2.28
N PRO A 22 12.97 10.02 -3.14
CA PRO A 22 12.85 10.75 -4.40
C PRO A 22 11.59 10.30 -5.16
N ALA A 23 10.78 11.26 -5.58
CA ALA A 23 9.53 10.97 -6.27
C ALA A 23 9.81 10.06 -7.48
N PRO A 24 9.02 8.99 -7.68
CA PRO A 24 9.19 8.14 -8.84
C PRO A 24 8.96 8.94 -10.13
N PRO A 25 9.59 8.54 -11.26
CA PRO A 25 9.30 9.14 -12.56
C PRO A 25 7.78 9.08 -12.84
N SER A 26 7.18 10.25 -13.09
CA SER A 26 5.75 10.38 -13.35
C SER A 26 5.40 9.85 -14.74
N GLU A 27 4.50 8.87 -14.83
CA GLU A 27 3.94 8.41 -16.10
C GLU A 27 2.57 9.08 -16.32
N VAL A 28 2.44 9.86 -17.40
CA VAL A 28 1.21 10.59 -17.72
C VAL A 28 0.37 9.76 -18.69
N ARG A 29 -0.85 9.39 -18.28
CA ARG A 29 -1.83 8.80 -19.20
C ARG A 29 -2.32 9.84 -20.20
N ALA A 30 -2.36 9.50 -21.50
CA ALA A 30 -3.02 10.32 -22.50
C ALA A 30 -4.51 10.54 -22.15
N PRO A 31 -5.05 11.77 -22.27
CA PRO A 31 -6.44 12.04 -21.91
C PRO A 31 -7.41 11.11 -22.65
N GLY A 32 -8.20 10.33 -21.91
CA GLY A 32 -9.36 9.64 -22.47
C GLY A 32 -10.47 10.64 -22.85
N PRO A 33 -11.50 10.21 -23.61
CA PRO A 33 -12.65 11.05 -23.91
C PRO A 33 -13.26 11.60 -22.62
N LYS A 34 -13.48 12.93 -22.56
CA LYS A 34 -14.14 13.59 -21.43
C LYS A 34 -15.62 13.16 -21.38
N GLY A 35 -15.94 12.16 -20.57
CA GLY A 35 -17.32 11.88 -20.18
C GLY A 35 -17.83 13.02 -19.30
N SER A 36 -18.95 13.64 -19.67
CA SER A 36 -19.64 14.63 -18.85
C SER A 36 -20.44 13.94 -17.75
N THR A 37 -19.80 13.55 -16.65
CA THR A 37 -20.52 13.16 -15.44
C THR A 37 -20.91 14.43 -14.66
N PRO A 38 -22.21 14.67 -14.39
CA PRO A 38 -22.65 15.75 -13.50
C PRO A 38 -21.99 15.59 -12.12
N GLY A 39 -21.40 16.67 -11.60
CA GLY A 39 -20.83 16.70 -10.26
C GLY A 39 -21.92 16.62 -9.18
N PRO A 40 -21.62 16.08 -7.99
CA PRO A 40 -22.60 15.93 -6.93
C PRO A 40 -23.12 17.29 -6.45
N THR A 41 -24.44 17.45 -6.40
CA THR A 41 -25.14 18.66 -5.92
C THR A 41 -25.51 18.52 -4.44
N GLY A 42 -24.62 18.95 -3.54
CA GLY A 42 -24.86 19.05 -2.09
C GLY A 42 -23.58 19.53 -1.39
N PRO A 43 -23.63 19.98 -0.12
CA PRO A 43 -22.42 20.16 0.68
C PRO A 43 -21.80 18.78 0.90
N GLY A 44 -20.90 18.38 0.00
CA GLY A 44 -20.26 17.09 0.05
C GLY A 44 -19.34 17.02 1.26
N THR A 45 -19.54 16.01 2.12
CA THR A 45 -18.50 15.60 3.06
C THR A 45 -17.23 15.38 2.25
N LEU A 46 -16.18 16.14 2.55
CA LEU A 46 -14.91 16.02 1.86
C LEU A 46 -14.38 14.59 2.03
N TYR A 47 -13.89 14.01 0.94
CA TYR A 47 -13.26 12.69 0.97
C TYR A 47 -12.02 12.74 1.86
N SER A 48 -11.96 11.88 2.87
CA SER A 48 -10.82 11.82 3.79
C SER A 48 -9.83 10.75 3.34
N ILE A 49 -8.64 11.20 2.94
CA ILE A 49 -7.48 10.33 2.67
C ILE A 49 -6.78 9.86 3.95
N GLY A 50 -7.19 10.40 5.11
CA GLY A 50 -6.50 10.18 6.39
C GLY A 50 -5.26 11.07 6.52
N GLN A 51 -4.22 10.53 7.14
CA GLN A 51 -2.90 11.16 7.29
C GLN A 51 -1.84 10.10 6.92
N PRO A 52 -1.68 9.78 5.62
CA PRO A 52 -0.64 8.86 5.19
C PRO A 52 0.74 9.46 5.50
N THR A 53 1.70 8.62 5.83
CA THR A 53 3.11 9.01 5.86
C THR A 53 3.64 9.18 4.44
N ASP A 54 4.80 9.81 4.30
CA ASP A 54 5.47 9.93 3.00
C ASP A 54 5.74 8.56 2.35
N GLU A 55 6.09 7.57 3.18
CA GLU A 55 6.33 6.19 2.72
C GLU A 55 5.03 5.48 2.29
N GLU A 56 3.93 5.64 3.03
CA GLU A 56 2.63 5.10 2.63
C GLU A 56 2.13 5.75 1.32
N GLN A 57 2.36 7.04 1.17
CA GLN A 57 2.07 7.78 -0.05
C GLN A 57 2.92 7.27 -1.23
N LEU A 58 4.21 7.02 -1.02
CA LEU A 58 5.09 6.41 -2.01
C LEU A 58 4.57 5.05 -2.48
N TYR A 59 4.11 4.19 -1.57
CA TYR A 59 3.56 2.89 -1.96
C TYR A 59 2.33 3.02 -2.86
N LEU A 60 1.45 3.98 -2.59
CA LEU A 60 0.32 4.28 -3.47
C LEU A 60 0.79 4.73 -4.86
N GLU A 61 1.87 5.52 -4.93
CA GLU A 61 2.46 5.98 -6.19
C GLU A 61 3.04 4.83 -7.01
N TYR A 62 3.74 3.88 -6.38
CA TYR A 62 4.22 2.66 -7.05
C TYR A 62 3.07 1.83 -7.60
N ILE A 63 2.02 1.63 -6.80
CA ILE A 63 0.80 0.93 -7.24
C ILE A 63 0.18 1.65 -8.43
N ASN A 64 0.04 2.98 -8.37
CA ASN A 64 -0.58 3.76 -9.44
C ASN A 64 0.27 3.83 -10.70
N ARG A 65 1.61 3.83 -10.60
CA ARG A 65 2.52 3.71 -11.74
C ARG A 65 2.33 2.37 -12.46
N SER A 66 2.30 1.28 -11.69
CA SER A 66 1.99 -0.06 -12.21
C SER A 66 0.64 -0.11 -12.91
N ARG A 67 -0.40 0.47 -12.31
CA ARG A 67 -1.76 0.51 -12.89
C ARG A 67 -1.86 1.36 -14.16
N ALA A 68 -1.08 2.44 -14.25
CA ALA A 68 -1.08 3.33 -15.41
C ALA A 68 -0.43 2.68 -16.64
N ASN A 69 0.61 1.86 -16.43
CA ASN A 69 1.38 1.23 -17.51
C ASN A 69 2.03 -0.09 -17.05
N PRO A 70 1.26 -1.19 -16.98
CA PRO A 70 1.79 -2.47 -16.49
C PRO A 70 3.01 -3.00 -17.29
N PRO A 71 3.05 -2.94 -18.64
CA PRO A 71 4.25 -3.35 -19.39
C PRO A 71 5.52 -2.61 -18.98
N ALA A 72 5.45 -1.28 -18.79
CA ALA A 72 6.61 -0.49 -18.39
C ALA A 72 7.06 -0.80 -16.95
N GLU A 73 6.11 -1.07 -16.04
CA GLU A 73 6.46 -1.49 -14.68
C GLU A 73 7.15 -2.85 -14.66
N GLY A 74 6.68 -3.82 -15.46
CA GLY A 74 7.34 -5.11 -15.61
C GLY A 74 8.80 -4.96 -16.09
N VAL A 75 9.04 -4.09 -17.07
CA VAL A 75 10.40 -3.76 -17.53
C VAL A 75 11.23 -3.12 -16.41
N ARG A 76 10.66 -2.16 -15.68
CA ARG A 76 11.35 -1.46 -14.58
C ARG A 76 11.80 -2.42 -13.49
N LEU A 77 10.93 -3.34 -13.07
CA LEU A 77 11.25 -4.36 -12.06
C LEU A 77 12.35 -5.30 -12.58
N ALA A 78 12.20 -5.81 -13.80
CA ALA A 78 13.18 -6.72 -14.41
C ALA A 78 14.57 -6.09 -14.67
N THR A 79 14.66 -4.76 -14.73
CA THR A 79 15.91 -4.03 -15.00
C THR A 79 16.44 -3.25 -13.80
N THR A 80 15.88 -3.48 -12.61
CA THR A 80 16.35 -2.86 -11.38
C THR A 80 17.82 -3.18 -11.10
N THR A 81 18.51 -2.24 -10.48
CA THR A 81 19.91 -2.41 -10.03
C THR A 81 20.04 -2.45 -8.51
N ASP A 82 18.90 -2.46 -7.81
CA ASP A 82 18.86 -2.57 -6.35
C ASP A 82 19.46 -3.92 -5.91
N PRO A 83 20.52 -3.93 -5.09
CA PRO A 83 21.22 -5.16 -4.72
C PRO A 83 20.36 -6.11 -3.89
N ASP A 84 19.44 -5.61 -3.07
CA ASP A 84 18.56 -6.44 -2.25
C ASP A 84 17.52 -7.14 -3.12
N VAL A 85 16.99 -6.43 -4.13
CA VAL A 85 16.08 -7.03 -5.12
C VAL A 85 16.79 -8.07 -5.99
N LEU A 86 18.01 -7.78 -6.45
CA LEU A 86 18.81 -8.74 -7.22
C LEU A 86 19.13 -10.01 -6.40
N SER A 87 19.43 -9.84 -5.10
CA SER A 87 19.61 -10.97 -4.18
C SER A 87 18.31 -11.79 -4.03
N ALA A 88 17.16 -11.13 -3.88
CA ALA A 88 15.87 -11.80 -3.80
C ALA A 88 15.54 -12.57 -5.10
N TYR A 89 15.81 -11.99 -6.26
CA TYR A 89 15.63 -12.67 -7.55
C TYR A 89 16.45 -13.96 -7.64
N SER A 90 17.71 -13.92 -7.19
CA SER A 90 18.55 -15.12 -7.14
C SER A 90 18.02 -16.14 -6.13
N TYR A 91 17.63 -15.70 -4.93
CA TYR A 91 17.17 -16.59 -3.87
C TYR A 91 15.87 -17.32 -4.25
N PHE A 92 14.91 -16.61 -4.80
CA PHE A 92 13.61 -17.16 -5.21
C PHE A 92 13.60 -17.71 -6.64
N SER A 93 14.74 -17.68 -7.35
CA SER A 93 14.86 -18.13 -8.76
C SER A 93 13.80 -17.49 -9.67
N VAL A 94 13.66 -16.16 -9.57
CA VAL A 94 12.64 -15.41 -10.32
C VAL A 94 12.95 -15.43 -11.81
N ASP A 95 12.01 -15.92 -12.63
CA ASP A 95 12.07 -15.81 -14.08
C ASP A 95 11.62 -14.40 -14.50
N LEU A 96 12.59 -13.55 -14.87
CA LEU A 96 12.34 -12.17 -15.27
C LEU A 96 11.61 -12.06 -16.62
N SER A 97 11.75 -13.06 -17.50
CA SER A 97 11.02 -13.09 -18.77
C SER A 97 9.55 -13.42 -18.53
N LEU A 98 9.29 -14.39 -17.65
CA LEU A 98 7.93 -14.71 -17.19
C LEU A 98 7.30 -13.50 -16.49
N LEU A 99 8.02 -12.87 -15.54
CA LEU A 99 7.57 -11.65 -14.87
C LEU A 99 7.10 -10.58 -15.86
N GLN A 100 7.93 -10.24 -16.85
CA GLN A 100 7.56 -9.26 -17.87
C GLN A 100 6.36 -9.71 -18.70
N SER A 101 6.29 -10.99 -19.08
CA SER A 101 5.16 -11.52 -19.85
C SER A 101 3.84 -11.46 -19.09
N GLU A 102 3.84 -11.73 -17.78
CA GLU A 102 2.66 -11.63 -16.91
C GLU A 102 2.21 -10.18 -16.73
N PHE A 103 3.15 -9.24 -16.55
CA PHE A 103 2.83 -7.81 -16.51
C PHE A 103 2.19 -7.31 -17.80
N ASN A 104 2.55 -7.86 -18.97
CA ASN A 104 1.93 -7.53 -20.24
C ASN A 104 0.46 -7.98 -20.35
N THR A 105 0.02 -8.92 -19.50
CA THR A 105 -1.38 -9.38 -19.48
C THR A 105 -2.29 -8.48 -18.63
N ASN A 106 -1.72 -7.68 -17.73
CA ASN A 106 -2.48 -6.81 -16.85
C ASN A 106 -3.09 -5.63 -17.63
N PRO A 107 -4.41 -5.37 -17.48
CA PRO A 107 -5.03 -4.20 -18.10
C PRO A 107 -4.60 -2.91 -17.40
N VAL A 108 -4.50 -1.83 -18.16
CA VAL A 108 -4.39 -0.47 -17.60
C VAL A 108 -5.63 -0.17 -16.75
N ALA A 109 -5.42 0.39 -15.56
CA ALA A 109 -6.48 0.70 -14.61
C ALA A 109 -6.40 2.16 -14.11
N PRO A 110 -7.54 2.80 -13.76
CA PRO A 110 -7.53 4.11 -13.12
C PRO A 110 -6.73 4.11 -11.80
N PRO A 111 -6.14 5.25 -11.38
CA PRO A 111 -5.40 5.33 -10.13
C PRO A 111 -6.33 5.09 -8.93
N LEU A 112 -5.75 4.53 -7.87
CA LEU A 112 -6.36 4.43 -6.54
C LEU A 112 -6.07 5.69 -5.73
N ALA A 113 -6.89 5.94 -4.71
CA ALA A 113 -6.70 6.99 -3.72
C ALA A 113 -6.63 6.36 -2.31
N MET A 114 -5.90 7.01 -1.41
CA MET A 114 -5.89 6.65 0.01
C MET A 114 -7.29 6.81 0.62
N ASN A 115 -7.69 5.88 1.49
CA ASN A 115 -8.92 5.98 2.27
C ASN A 115 -8.61 5.90 3.77
N ALA A 116 -9.07 6.89 4.54
CA ALA A 116 -8.76 6.97 5.98
C ALA A 116 -9.14 5.71 6.77
N LYS A 117 -10.26 5.06 6.44
CA LYS A 117 -10.75 3.88 7.15
C LYS A 117 -9.95 2.63 6.82
N LEU A 118 -9.60 2.46 5.54
CA LEU A 118 -8.70 1.38 5.11
C LEU A 118 -7.29 1.55 5.69
N LEU A 119 -6.78 2.79 5.73
CA LEU A 119 -5.49 3.09 6.35
C LEU A 119 -5.48 2.71 7.84
N ALA A 120 -6.53 3.06 8.58
CA ALA A 120 -6.66 2.65 9.98
C ALA A 120 -6.68 1.11 10.14
N SER A 121 -7.46 0.41 9.30
CA SER A 121 -7.55 -1.05 9.31
C SER A 121 -6.21 -1.72 9.00
N ALA A 122 -5.49 -1.23 7.99
CA ALA A 122 -4.20 -1.74 7.57
C ALA A 122 -3.12 -1.56 8.65
N ARG A 123 -3.09 -0.40 9.32
CA ARG A 123 -2.16 -0.13 10.42
C ARG A 123 -2.43 -1.04 11.62
N LEU A 124 -3.69 -1.27 11.98
CA LEU A 124 -4.05 -2.21 13.06
C LEU A 124 -3.60 -3.64 12.74
N HIS A 125 -3.85 -4.13 11.52
CA HIS A 125 -3.41 -5.48 11.11
C HIS A 125 -1.88 -5.61 11.06
N SER A 126 -1.19 -4.59 10.57
CA SER A 126 0.27 -4.58 10.53
C SER A 126 0.88 -4.52 11.93
N GLY A 127 0.26 -3.77 12.84
CA GLY A 127 0.65 -3.73 14.25
C GLY A 127 0.42 -5.06 14.97
N ASP A 128 -0.68 -5.76 14.67
CA ASP A 128 -0.95 -7.12 15.19
C ASP A 128 0.11 -8.12 14.73
N MET A 129 0.42 -8.14 13.42
CA MET A 129 1.47 -8.97 12.83
C MET A 129 2.84 -8.72 13.44
N LEU A 130 3.21 -7.45 13.64
CA LEU A 130 4.46 -7.07 14.28
C LEU A 130 4.52 -7.49 15.75
N THR A 131 3.42 -7.28 16.49
CA THR A 131 3.35 -7.56 17.94
C THR A 131 3.42 -9.06 18.22
N ASN A 132 2.83 -9.87 17.34
CA ASN A 132 2.69 -11.31 17.53
C ASN A 132 3.61 -12.14 16.62
N ASP A 133 4.59 -11.50 15.97
CA ASP A 133 5.63 -12.11 15.13
C ASP A 133 5.08 -13.12 14.11
N PHE A 134 4.15 -12.67 13.28
CA PHE A 134 3.59 -13.50 12.22
C PHE A 134 3.30 -12.70 10.95
N GLN A 135 3.19 -13.42 9.83
CA GLN A 135 2.68 -12.89 8.57
C GLN A 135 1.46 -13.71 8.14
N GLY A 136 0.30 -13.08 8.04
CA GLY A 136 -0.93 -13.79 7.67
C GLY A 136 -2.09 -12.88 7.30
N HIS A 137 -3.16 -13.48 6.76
CA HIS A 137 -4.37 -12.75 6.39
C HIS A 137 -5.30 -12.49 7.58
N ASN A 138 -5.31 -13.38 8.56
CA ASN A 138 -6.17 -13.29 9.74
C ASN A 138 -5.42 -12.64 10.90
N GLY A 139 -6.13 -11.84 11.70
CA GLY A 139 -5.57 -11.33 12.93
C GLY A 139 -5.45 -12.42 13.99
N THR A 140 -4.64 -12.18 15.01
CA THR A 140 -4.49 -13.10 16.15
C THR A 140 -5.78 -13.28 16.95
N ASP A 141 -6.68 -12.30 16.87
CA ASP A 141 -8.05 -12.34 17.41
C ASP A 141 -9.03 -13.17 16.55
N GLY A 142 -8.55 -13.77 15.47
CA GLY A 142 -9.34 -14.54 14.50
C GLY A 142 -10.03 -13.68 13.45
N SER A 143 -9.90 -12.35 13.48
CA SER A 143 -10.55 -11.47 12.52
C SER A 143 -10.08 -11.74 11.08
N THR A 144 -11.01 -11.75 10.13
CA THR A 144 -10.70 -11.75 8.70
C THR A 144 -10.52 -10.32 8.19
N PHE A 145 -9.96 -10.18 6.98
CA PHE A 145 -9.84 -8.88 6.31
C PHE A 145 -11.17 -8.11 6.27
N ASP A 146 -12.26 -8.76 5.84
CA ASP A 146 -13.58 -8.13 5.70
C ASP A 146 -14.12 -7.62 7.04
N GLN A 147 -13.90 -8.37 8.13
CA GLN A 147 -14.30 -7.98 9.48
C GLN A 147 -13.51 -6.76 9.95
N ARG A 148 -12.20 -6.69 9.66
CA ARG A 148 -11.35 -5.56 10.06
C ARG A 148 -11.68 -4.28 9.32
N ILE A 149 -12.02 -4.32 8.03
CA ILE A 149 -12.42 -3.10 7.30
C ILE A 149 -13.82 -2.65 7.72
N THR A 150 -14.73 -3.60 7.99
CA THR A 150 -16.07 -3.32 8.53
C THR A 150 -15.99 -2.66 9.90
N ALA A 151 -15.07 -3.10 10.77
CA ALA A 151 -14.85 -2.51 12.09
C ALA A 151 -14.37 -1.04 12.03
N GLN A 152 -13.75 -0.61 10.93
CA GLN A 152 -13.39 0.79 10.66
C GLN A 152 -14.50 1.55 9.90
N GLY A 153 -15.61 0.89 9.61
CA GLY A 153 -16.78 1.44 8.92
C GLY A 153 -16.57 1.68 7.42
N TYR A 154 -15.66 0.94 6.76
CA TYR A 154 -15.49 0.98 5.31
C TYR A 154 -16.63 0.22 4.62
#